data_AF-A0A9R0ECV7-F1
#
_entry.id   AF-A0A9R0ECV7-F1
#
_cell.length_a   1.000
_cell.length_b   1.000
_cell.length_c   1.000
_cell.angle_alpha   90.00
_cell.angle_beta   90.00
_cell.angle_gamma   90.00
#
_symmetry.space_group_name_H-M   'P 1'
#
loop_
_entity.id
_entity.type
_entity.pdbx_description
1 polymer ?
#
loop_
_entity_poly.entity_id
_entity_poly.type
_entity_poly.pdbx_seq_one_letter_code
_entity_poly.pdbx_strand_id
1 'polypeptide(L)'
;MARMMGLKKKKNIIILTFCMVICFILYQLYFFLTITSETGNTNRVVPVLNLVHEKVEHFTHLKSEEDKFINTNGIIHGVLYSQMARYRPDQLNEFTCLKSEQKIPFEQVNDDYCDCEDGTDEPSTSACVNGTFYCETQYRKKPVTFNVIPSSQVNDGICDCCDGSDEWRTDLFKKLLSQSSSKFYRYYVTKCPNIC
;
A
#
# COMPACT_ATOMS: atom_id res chain seq x y z
N MET A 1 23.66 -12.37 69.24
CA MET A 1 23.05 -13.15 68.14
C MET A 1 22.21 -12.32 67.14
N ALA A 2 21.74 -11.11 67.47
CA ALA A 2 20.91 -10.28 66.55
C ALA A 2 21.62 -9.75 65.28
N ARG A 3 22.95 -9.55 65.31
CA ARG A 3 23.72 -8.95 64.19
C ARG A 3 23.88 -9.89 62.98
N MET A 4 23.87 -11.21 63.18
CA MET A 4 23.97 -12.21 62.09
C MET A 4 22.65 -12.43 61.34
N MET A 5 21.49 -12.21 61.98
CA MET A 5 20.17 -12.36 61.33
C MET A 5 19.88 -11.24 60.32
N GLY A 6 20.36 -10.01 60.55
CA GLY A 6 20.18 -8.87 59.64
C GLY A 6 20.93 -8.98 58.32
N LEU A 7 22.13 -9.56 58.30
CA LEU A 7 22.90 -9.79 57.07
C LEU A 7 22.31 -10.89 56.19
N LYS A 8 21.74 -11.95 56.80
CA LYS A 8 21.07 -13.04 56.08
C LYS A 8 19.80 -12.55 55.39
N LYS A 9 19.03 -11.69 56.07
CA LYS A 9 17.83 -11.05 55.52
C LYS A 9 18.17 -10.09 54.37
N LYS A 10 19.24 -9.30 54.50
CA LYS A 10 19.74 -8.43 53.40
C LYS A 10 20.26 -9.22 52.20
N LYS A 11 21.01 -10.31 52.41
CA LYS A 11 21.45 -11.19 51.31
C LYS A 11 20.27 -11.82 50.57
N ASN A 12 19.25 -12.29 51.30
CA ASN A 12 18.05 -12.87 50.70
C ASN A 12 17.25 -11.84 49.89
N ILE A 13 17.17 -10.59 50.37
CA ILE A 13 16.52 -9.50 49.62
C ILE A 13 17.28 -9.19 48.32
N ILE A 14 18.61 -9.11 48.38
CA ILE A 14 19.45 -8.85 47.18
C ILE A 14 19.28 -9.98 46.15
N ILE A 15 19.29 -11.23 46.59
CA ILE A 15 19.07 -12.40 45.73
C ILE A 15 17.67 -12.34 45.09
N LEU A 16 16.63 -12.04 45.88
CA LEU A 16 15.27 -11.94 45.37
C LEU A 16 15.11 -10.82 44.34
N THR A 17 15.71 -9.65 44.58
CA THR A 17 15.69 -8.54 43.62
C THR A 17 16.42 -8.89 42.32
N PHE A 18 17.54 -9.61 42.41
CA PHE A 18 18.30 -10.05 41.25
C PHE A 18 17.51 -11.07 40.41
N CYS A 19 16.82 -12.01 41.06
CA CYS A 19 15.92 -12.95 40.38
C CYS A 19 14.76 -12.23 39.67
N MET A 20 14.14 -11.24 40.31
CA MET A 20 13.04 -10.47 39.68
C MET A 20 13.52 -9.69 38.44
N VAL A 21 14.72 -9.09 38.51
CA VAL A 21 15.33 -8.40 37.36
C VAL A 21 15.64 -9.38 36.23
N ILE A 22 16.20 -10.56 36.53
CA ILE A 22 16.46 -11.59 35.52
C ILE A 22 15.16 -12.06 34.87
N CYS A 23 14.11 -12.35 35.66
CA CYS A 23 12.81 -12.76 35.13
C CYS A 23 12.22 -11.68 34.22
N PHE A 24 12.35 -10.39 34.59
CA PHE A 24 11.92 -9.29 33.75
C PHE A 24 12.71 -9.22 32.43
N ILE A 25 14.04 -9.34 32.48
CA ILE A 25 14.88 -9.35 31.26
C ILE A 25 14.53 -10.55 30.36
N LEU A 26 14.33 -11.74 30.93
CA LEU A 26 13.93 -12.93 30.17
C LEU A 26 12.54 -12.77 29.55
N TYR A 27 11.60 -12.13 30.25
CA TYR A 27 10.28 -11.82 29.71
C TYR A 27 10.36 -10.81 28.55
N GLN A 28 11.17 -9.75 28.69
CA GLN A 28 11.39 -8.77 27.62
C GLN A 28 12.05 -9.42 26.38
N LEU A 29 13.03 -10.31 26.59
CA LEU A 29 13.67 -11.07 25.50
C LEU A 29 12.69 -12.02 24.82
N TYR A 30 11.86 -12.74 25.59
CA TYR A 30 10.83 -13.62 25.05
C TYR A 30 9.80 -12.83 24.23
N PHE A 31 9.35 -11.67 24.71
CA PHE A 31 8.41 -10.81 24.01
C PHE A 31 9.00 -10.27 22.71
N PHE A 32 10.25 -9.77 22.74
CA PHE A 32 10.96 -9.34 21.54
C PHE A 32 11.10 -10.46 20.51
N LEU A 33 11.53 -11.66 20.94
CA LEU A 33 11.65 -12.82 20.06
C LEU A 33 10.30 -13.24 19.46
N THR A 34 9.22 -13.16 20.24
CA THR A 34 7.85 -13.47 19.78
C THR A 34 7.38 -12.47 18.72
N ILE A 35 7.61 -11.16 18.90
CA ILE A 35 7.33 -10.15 17.88
C ILE A 35 8.14 -10.42 16.61
N THR A 36 9.45 -10.67 16.73
CA THR A 36 10.30 -10.94 15.55
C THR A 36 9.90 -12.23 14.82
N SER A 37 9.30 -13.19 15.53
CA SER A 37 8.79 -14.44 14.94
C SER A 37 7.48 -14.24 14.16
N GLU A 38 6.60 -13.34 14.61
CA GLU A 38 5.37 -13.00 13.88
C GLU A 38 5.65 -12.16 12.63
N THR A 39 6.70 -11.31 12.66
CA THR A 39 7.17 -10.59 11.46
C THR A 39 7.86 -11.48 10.42
N GLY A 40 8.09 -12.76 10.72
CA GLY A 40 8.85 -13.68 9.87
C GLY A 40 8.07 -14.33 8.72
N ASN A 41 6.78 -14.04 8.52
CA ASN A 41 5.94 -14.83 7.60
C ASN A 41 4.93 -14.04 6.72
N THR A 42 5.20 -12.77 6.41
CA THR A 42 4.40 -11.99 5.44
C THR A 42 5.19 -11.44 4.26
N ASN A 43 6.49 -11.76 4.17
CA ASN A 43 7.39 -11.30 3.10
C ASN A 43 7.00 -11.88 1.73
N ARG A 44 5.94 -11.35 1.11
CA ARG A 44 5.56 -11.64 -0.26
C ARG A 44 6.44 -10.82 -1.18
N VAL A 45 7.14 -11.48 -2.07
CA VAL A 45 8.00 -10.79 -3.02
C VAL A 45 7.13 -10.30 -4.18
N VAL A 46 7.14 -9.00 -4.49
CA VAL A 46 6.30 -8.47 -5.57
C VAL A 46 6.97 -8.77 -6.92
N PRO A 47 6.38 -9.62 -7.77
CA PRO A 47 6.98 -9.94 -9.06
C PRO A 47 6.92 -8.73 -9.99
N VAL A 48 7.98 -8.46 -10.75
CA VAL A 48 7.91 -7.55 -11.90
C VAL A 48 7.28 -8.32 -13.06
N LEU A 49 6.11 -7.90 -13.51
CA LEU A 49 5.44 -8.51 -14.66
C LEU A 49 6.19 -8.10 -15.94
N ASN A 50 6.88 -9.03 -16.59
CA ASN A 50 7.35 -8.81 -17.94
C ASN A 50 6.15 -8.97 -18.89
N LEU A 51 5.74 -7.90 -19.57
CA LEU A 51 4.60 -7.91 -20.49
C LEU A 51 4.94 -8.45 -21.89
N VAL A 52 6.19 -8.83 -22.12
CA VAL A 52 6.68 -9.43 -23.38
C VAL A 52 6.83 -10.94 -23.25
N HIS A 53 7.19 -11.43 -22.06
CA HIS A 53 7.20 -12.85 -21.72
C HIS A 53 6.49 -13.01 -20.40
N GLU A 54 5.48 -13.89 -20.37
CA GLU A 54 4.64 -14.30 -19.24
C GLU A 54 5.45 -14.96 -18.08
N LYS A 55 6.56 -14.35 -17.69
CA LYS A 55 7.57 -14.88 -16.79
C LYS A 55 8.09 -13.75 -15.91
N VAL A 56 8.07 -14.00 -14.60
CA VAL A 56 8.64 -13.11 -13.59
C VAL A 56 10.16 -13.12 -13.75
N GLU A 57 10.76 -12.02 -14.20
CA GLU A 57 12.20 -11.99 -14.46
C GLU A 57 13.02 -11.69 -13.21
N HIS A 58 12.56 -10.82 -12.30
CA HIS A 58 13.27 -10.52 -11.06
C HIS A 58 12.34 -10.07 -9.94
N PHE A 59 12.81 -10.30 -8.72
CA PHE A 59 12.21 -9.91 -7.46
C PHE A 59 12.89 -8.66 -6.93
N THR A 60 12.20 -7.52 -6.91
CA THR A 60 12.81 -6.22 -6.53
C THR A 60 12.31 -5.69 -5.19
N HIS A 61 11.20 -6.20 -4.66
CA HIS A 61 10.54 -5.62 -3.49
C HIS A 61 9.94 -6.67 -2.56
N LEU A 62 10.16 -6.50 -1.26
CA LEU A 62 9.48 -7.27 -0.21
C LEU A 62 8.21 -6.51 0.16
N LYS A 63 7.06 -7.11 -0.12
CA LYS A 63 5.78 -6.51 0.19
C LYS A 63 5.69 -6.22 1.68
N SER A 64 5.51 -4.96 2.03
CA SER A 64 5.31 -4.49 3.39
C SER A 64 3.87 -4.02 3.59
N GLU A 65 3.51 -3.64 4.84
CA GLU A 65 2.17 -3.12 5.14
C GLU A 65 1.91 -1.78 4.44
N GLU A 66 2.98 -1.07 4.07
CA GLU A 66 2.96 0.20 3.36
C GLU A 66 2.58 0.04 1.86
N ASP A 67 2.70 -1.16 1.27
CA ASP A 67 2.30 -1.45 -0.13
C ASP A 67 0.80 -1.67 -0.29
N LYS A 68 0.00 -0.79 0.29
CA LYS A 68 -1.46 -0.90 0.35
C LYS A 68 -2.11 -0.95 -1.04
N PHE A 69 -1.46 -0.37 -2.05
CA PHE A 69 -1.98 -0.19 -3.41
C PHE A 69 -1.44 -1.19 -4.44
N ILE A 70 -0.68 -2.18 -3.98
CA ILE A 70 -0.20 -3.29 -4.82
C ILE A 70 -1.04 -4.53 -4.53
N ASN A 71 -1.80 -4.99 -5.51
CA ASN A 71 -2.59 -6.21 -5.35
C ASN A 71 -1.72 -7.48 -5.37
N THR A 72 -2.34 -8.66 -5.15
CA THR A 72 -1.61 -9.94 -5.08
C THR A 72 -0.88 -10.33 -6.37
N ASN A 73 -1.24 -9.72 -7.50
CA ASN A 73 -0.64 -9.95 -8.80
C ASN A 73 0.47 -8.92 -9.11
N GLY A 74 0.79 -8.03 -8.17
CA GLY A 74 1.76 -6.96 -8.39
C GLY A 74 1.24 -5.82 -9.28
N ILE A 75 -0.08 -5.71 -9.44
CA ILE A 75 -0.68 -4.60 -10.20
C ILE A 75 -0.82 -3.43 -9.23
N ILE A 76 -0.30 -2.28 -9.64
CA ILE A 76 -0.47 -0.99 -8.97
C ILE A 76 -1.70 -0.35 -9.57
N HIS A 77 -2.66 0.02 -8.72
CA HIS A 77 -3.90 0.65 -9.17
C HIS A 77 -3.60 1.97 -9.90
N GLY A 78 -4.47 2.32 -10.86
CA GLY A 78 -4.32 3.56 -11.64
C GLY A 78 -3.11 3.62 -12.58
N VAL A 79 -2.26 2.59 -12.66
CA VAL A 79 -1.10 2.54 -13.56
C VAL A 79 -1.47 1.89 -14.90
N LEU A 80 -1.04 2.49 -16.00
CA LEU A 80 -1.11 1.88 -17.33
C LEU A 80 -0.28 0.60 -17.35
N TYR A 81 -0.86 -0.53 -17.78
CA TYR A 81 -0.15 -1.81 -17.70
C TYR A 81 1.23 -1.77 -18.36
N SER A 82 1.38 -1.16 -19.54
CA SER A 82 2.68 -1.05 -20.22
C SER A 82 3.74 -0.25 -19.45
N GLN A 83 3.35 0.52 -18.43
CA GLN A 83 4.25 1.28 -17.56
C GLN A 83 4.49 0.61 -16.20
N MET A 84 3.84 -0.51 -15.89
CA MET A 84 3.89 -1.18 -14.58
C MET A 84 5.31 -1.42 -14.06
N ALA A 85 6.24 -1.79 -14.96
CA ALA A 85 7.64 -2.02 -14.59
C ALA A 85 8.37 -0.76 -14.11
N ARG A 86 7.96 0.43 -14.58
CA ARG A 86 8.56 1.72 -14.20
C ARG A 86 8.10 2.20 -12.82
N TYR A 87 6.97 1.69 -12.33
CA TYR A 87 6.43 1.98 -11.01
C TYR A 87 6.94 1.03 -9.92
N ARG A 88 8.06 0.34 -10.17
CA ARG A 88 8.68 -0.54 -9.18
C ARG A 88 9.85 0.17 -8.51
N PRO A 89 10.08 -0.08 -7.22
CA PRO A 89 11.21 0.49 -6.52
C PRO A 89 12.52 -0.05 -7.08
N ASP A 90 13.57 0.74 -6.92
CA ASP A 90 14.94 0.30 -7.17
C ASP A 90 15.50 -0.54 -6.00
N GLN A 91 16.79 -0.87 -6.05
CA GLN A 91 17.47 -1.69 -5.04
C GLN A 91 17.57 -1.01 -3.66
N LEU A 92 17.35 0.30 -3.58
CA LEU A 92 17.36 1.10 -2.36
C LEU A 92 15.95 1.36 -1.82
N ASN A 93 14.93 0.73 -2.41
CA ASN A 93 13.52 1.00 -2.11
C ASN A 93 13.07 2.43 -2.46
N GLU A 94 13.66 3.01 -3.52
CA GLU A 94 13.30 4.33 -4.03
C GLU A 94 12.48 4.21 -5.33
N PHE A 95 11.46 5.06 -5.47
CA PHE A 95 10.77 5.31 -6.72
C PHE A 95 11.45 6.46 -7.48
N THR A 96 11.58 6.32 -8.80
CA THR A 96 12.06 7.40 -9.67
C THR A 96 10.86 7.97 -10.44
N CYS A 97 10.52 9.24 -10.16
CA CYS A 97 9.47 9.97 -10.85
C CYS A 97 9.70 9.91 -12.38
N LEU A 98 8.65 9.63 -13.15
CA LEU A 98 8.80 9.13 -14.52
C LEU A 98 9.27 10.17 -15.54
N LYS A 99 9.10 11.45 -15.26
CA LYS A 99 9.46 12.58 -16.13
C LYS A 99 10.43 13.53 -15.44
N SER A 100 10.27 13.81 -14.14
CA SER A 100 11.17 14.70 -13.41
C SER A 100 12.47 14.04 -12.97
N GLU A 101 12.53 12.70 -12.97
CA GLU A 101 13.68 11.89 -12.52
C GLU A 101 14.06 12.10 -11.04
N GLN A 102 13.25 12.84 -10.28
CA GLN A 102 13.36 12.93 -8.83
C GLN A 102 13.21 11.54 -8.21
N LYS A 103 14.02 11.26 -7.19
CA LYS A 103 13.90 10.05 -6.39
C LYS A 103 13.18 10.32 -5.08
N ILE A 104 12.26 9.43 -4.73
CA ILE A 104 11.50 9.47 -3.48
C ILE A 104 11.48 8.06 -2.85
N PRO A 105 11.34 7.92 -1.52
CA PRO A 105 11.03 6.63 -0.90
C PRO A 105 9.79 5.99 -1.53
N PHE A 106 9.82 4.68 -1.78
CA PHE A 106 8.68 3.99 -2.43
C PHE A 106 7.40 4.02 -1.60
N GLU A 107 7.51 4.19 -0.27
CA GLU A 107 6.37 4.37 0.64
C GLU A 107 5.54 5.63 0.35
N GLN A 108 6.11 6.61 -0.36
CA GLN A 108 5.42 7.82 -0.79
C GLN A 108 4.57 7.62 -2.05
N VAL A 109 4.62 6.44 -2.69
CA VAL A 109 3.81 6.16 -3.87
C VAL A 109 2.38 5.82 -3.44
N ASN A 110 1.41 6.61 -3.88
CA ASN A 110 -0.01 6.56 -3.52
C ASN A 110 -0.29 6.86 -2.04
N ASP A 111 0.49 7.72 -1.41
CA ASP A 111 0.34 8.04 0.01
C ASP A 111 -0.66 9.18 0.30
N ASP A 112 -1.39 9.63 -0.71
CA ASP A 112 -2.26 10.81 -0.71
C ASP A 112 -1.50 12.16 -0.60
N TYR A 113 -0.20 12.19 -0.88
CA TYR A 113 0.61 13.39 -0.98
C TYR A 113 1.32 13.46 -2.35
N CYS A 114 1.52 14.67 -2.86
CA CYS A 114 2.16 14.88 -4.17
C CYS A 114 3.63 15.27 -3.99
N ASP A 115 4.51 14.28 -4.00
CA ASP A 115 5.96 14.40 -3.82
C ASP A 115 6.72 14.58 -5.13
N CYS A 116 6.27 13.94 -6.22
CA CYS A 116 6.86 14.14 -7.53
C CYS A 116 6.39 15.46 -8.16
N GLU A 117 7.32 16.28 -8.67
CA GLU A 117 6.97 17.49 -9.44
C GLU A 117 6.08 17.20 -10.67
N ASP A 118 6.18 15.99 -11.23
CA ASP A 118 5.39 15.54 -12.37
C ASP A 118 4.11 14.77 -11.98
N GLY A 119 3.88 14.58 -10.68
CA GLY A 119 2.74 13.88 -10.08
C GLY A 119 2.63 12.39 -10.41
N THR A 120 3.75 11.74 -10.78
CA THR A 120 3.75 10.33 -11.19
C THR A 120 3.83 9.35 -10.02
N ASP A 121 3.96 9.83 -8.80
CA ASP A 121 3.89 9.08 -7.54
C ASP A 121 2.46 8.74 -7.11
N GLU A 122 1.46 9.48 -7.59
CA GLU A 122 0.06 9.33 -7.16
C GLU A 122 -0.89 8.78 -8.27
N PRO A 123 -0.62 7.59 -8.86
CA PRO A 123 -1.50 7.04 -9.90
C PRO A 123 -2.86 6.58 -9.38
N SER A 124 -3.01 6.25 -8.09
CA SER A 124 -4.23 5.69 -7.46
C SER A 124 -5.01 6.68 -6.59
N THR A 125 -4.55 7.93 -6.47
CA THR A 125 -5.15 8.94 -5.59
C THR A 125 -5.45 10.22 -6.37
N SER A 126 -6.07 11.19 -5.69
CA SER A 126 -6.37 12.52 -6.23
C SER A 126 -5.38 13.60 -5.79
N ALA A 127 -4.25 13.23 -5.15
CA ALA A 127 -3.35 14.17 -4.51
C ALA A 127 -2.58 15.09 -5.47
N CYS A 128 -2.26 14.62 -6.68
CA CYS A 128 -1.56 15.42 -7.69
C CYS A 128 -2.51 16.05 -8.71
N VAL A 129 -2.46 17.38 -8.89
CA VAL A 129 -3.36 18.15 -9.78
C VAL A 129 -3.27 17.72 -11.26
N ASN A 130 -2.07 17.39 -11.74
CA ASN A 130 -1.85 16.92 -13.10
C ASN A 130 -1.74 15.39 -13.19
N GLY A 131 -2.17 14.69 -12.15
CA GLY A 131 -2.16 13.24 -12.08
C GLY A 131 -3.13 12.62 -13.09
N THR A 132 -2.85 11.36 -13.42
CA THR A 132 -3.63 10.60 -14.40
C THR A 132 -3.91 9.22 -13.84
N PHE A 133 -5.17 8.80 -13.85
CA PHE A 133 -5.59 7.48 -13.39
C PHE A 133 -6.02 6.63 -14.58
N TYR A 134 -5.46 5.44 -14.69
CA TYR A 134 -5.86 4.45 -15.69
C TYR A 134 -6.83 3.43 -15.07
N CYS A 135 -8.06 3.37 -15.59
CA CYS A 135 -9.05 2.39 -15.19
C CYS A 135 -8.51 0.95 -15.36
N GLU A 136 -8.99 -0.02 -14.59
CA GLU A 136 -8.44 -1.38 -14.56
C GLU A 136 -8.71 -2.17 -15.85
N THR A 137 -9.85 -1.94 -16.51
CA THR A 137 -10.33 -2.70 -17.68
C THR A 137 -9.69 -2.19 -18.98
N GLN A 138 -8.36 -2.15 -19.00
CA GLN A 138 -7.57 -1.65 -20.14
C GLN A 138 -7.56 -2.63 -21.33
N TYR A 139 -7.91 -3.91 -21.10
CA TYR A 139 -7.69 -5.00 -22.07
C TYR A 139 -8.90 -5.41 -22.92
N ARG A 140 -10.12 -4.96 -22.62
CA ARG A 140 -11.32 -5.71 -23.04
C ARG A 140 -12.04 -5.32 -24.34
N LYS A 141 -11.78 -4.18 -25.01
CA LYS A 141 -12.22 -3.93 -26.41
C LYS A 141 -11.83 -2.52 -26.94
N LYS A 142 -11.56 -2.42 -28.24
CA LYS A 142 -11.53 -1.14 -28.99
C LYS A 142 -12.98 -0.63 -29.22
N PRO A 143 -13.21 0.70 -29.28
CA PRO A 143 -12.24 1.78 -29.08
C PRO A 143 -12.17 2.17 -27.60
N VAL A 144 -10.92 2.20 -27.12
CA VAL A 144 -10.45 2.67 -25.81
C VAL A 144 -10.69 4.18 -25.73
N THR A 145 -11.92 4.61 -25.49
CA THR A 145 -12.25 6.05 -25.44
C THR A 145 -12.51 6.58 -24.03
N PHE A 146 -12.39 5.75 -22.99
CA PHE A 146 -12.64 6.16 -21.60
C PHE A 146 -11.71 5.48 -20.57
N ASN A 147 -10.53 4.97 -20.97
CA ASN A 147 -9.67 4.20 -20.06
C ASN A 147 -8.69 5.07 -19.25
N VAL A 148 -8.93 6.38 -19.20
CA VAL A 148 -8.10 7.32 -18.46
C VAL A 148 -8.97 8.49 -17.98
N ILE A 149 -8.78 8.86 -16.72
CA ILE A 149 -9.44 10.00 -16.07
C ILE A 149 -8.38 10.86 -15.38
N PRO A 150 -8.64 12.16 -15.14
CA PRO A 150 -7.79 12.96 -14.27
C PRO A 150 -7.84 12.41 -12.84
N SER A 151 -6.72 12.51 -12.12
CA SER A 151 -6.62 12.11 -10.71
C SER A 151 -7.71 12.73 -9.82
N SER A 152 -8.19 13.93 -10.15
CA SER A 152 -9.26 14.61 -9.41
C SER A 152 -10.59 13.86 -9.36
N GLN A 153 -10.80 12.90 -10.26
CA GLN A 153 -11.99 12.04 -10.32
C GLN A 153 -11.81 10.72 -9.55
N VAL A 154 -10.65 10.51 -8.92
CA VAL A 154 -10.38 9.30 -8.15
C VAL A 154 -10.94 9.46 -6.74
N ASN A 155 -11.85 8.56 -6.34
CA ASN A 155 -12.55 8.60 -5.06
C ASN A 155 -13.24 9.96 -4.80
N ASP A 156 -13.90 10.52 -5.82
CA ASP A 156 -14.69 11.74 -5.70
C ASP A 156 -16.19 11.45 -5.43
N GLY A 157 -16.55 10.17 -5.44
CA GLY A 157 -17.91 9.68 -5.21
C GLY A 157 -18.75 9.58 -6.49
N ILE A 158 -18.15 9.77 -7.66
CA ILE A 158 -18.76 9.63 -8.99
C ILE A 158 -18.09 8.46 -9.72
N CYS A 159 -18.88 7.63 -10.39
CA CYS A 159 -18.35 6.53 -11.19
C CYS A 159 -18.01 7.05 -12.60
N ASP A 160 -16.75 7.41 -12.84
CA ASP A 160 -16.21 7.87 -14.11
C ASP A 160 -15.59 6.73 -14.92
N CYS A 161 -14.91 5.78 -14.27
CA CYS A 161 -14.48 4.55 -14.92
C CYS A 161 -15.68 3.60 -15.13
N CYS A 162 -15.82 3.04 -16.34
CA CYS A 162 -16.87 2.07 -16.64
C CYS A 162 -16.82 0.79 -15.79
N ASP A 163 -15.66 0.45 -15.26
CA ASP A 163 -15.49 -0.69 -14.35
C ASP A 163 -15.56 -0.31 -12.87
N GLY A 164 -15.69 0.99 -12.57
CA GLY A 164 -15.75 1.52 -11.22
C GLY A 164 -14.44 1.47 -10.45
N SER A 165 -13.31 1.30 -11.14
CA SER A 165 -11.99 1.16 -10.51
C SER A 165 -11.45 2.45 -9.89
N ASP A 166 -12.01 3.60 -10.26
CA ASP A 166 -11.77 4.93 -9.70
C ASP A 166 -12.32 5.11 -8.28
N GLU A 167 -13.43 4.44 -7.95
CA GLU A 167 -14.11 4.51 -6.64
C GLU A 167 -13.77 3.29 -5.76
N TRP A 168 -12.49 3.04 -5.54
CA TRP A 168 -11.99 1.88 -4.81
C TRP A 168 -12.04 2.04 -3.27
N ARG A 169 -12.12 3.28 -2.75
CA ARG A 169 -12.32 3.56 -1.31
C ARG A 169 -13.78 3.39 -0.91
N THR A 170 -14.22 2.14 -0.82
CA THR A 170 -15.62 1.79 -0.47
C THR A 170 -16.09 2.34 0.89
N ASP A 171 -15.16 2.62 1.80
CA ASP A 171 -15.48 3.09 3.14
C ASP A 171 -15.74 4.61 3.22
N LEU A 172 -15.30 5.36 2.20
CA LEU A 172 -15.43 6.82 2.17
C LEU A 172 -16.85 7.26 1.81
N PHE A 173 -17.53 6.50 0.94
CA PHE A 173 -18.84 6.86 0.41
C PHE A 173 -19.87 5.75 0.58
N LYS A 174 -20.86 6.01 1.44
CA LYS A 174 -22.02 5.14 1.60
C LYS A 174 -22.93 5.11 0.35
N LYS A 175 -22.72 6.05 -0.58
CA LYS A 175 -23.57 6.29 -1.73
C LYS A 175 -22.77 7.00 -2.84
N LEU A 176 -22.54 6.28 -3.94
CA LEU A 176 -21.81 6.76 -5.12
C LEU A 176 -22.80 7.25 -6.19
N LEU A 177 -22.36 8.12 -7.08
CA LEU A 177 -23.14 8.65 -8.20
C LEU A 177 -22.71 7.98 -9.51
N SER A 178 -23.58 7.15 -10.08
CA SER A 178 -23.36 6.55 -11.40
C SER A 178 -24.16 7.30 -12.47
N GLN A 179 -23.61 7.39 -13.68
CA GLN A 179 -24.25 8.00 -14.84
C GLN A 179 -24.73 6.94 -15.83
N SER A 180 -25.99 7.01 -16.25
CA SER A 180 -26.48 6.19 -17.37
C SER A 180 -26.37 6.98 -18.67
N SER A 181 -25.44 6.60 -19.55
CA SER A 181 -25.31 7.17 -20.90
C SER A 181 -26.60 7.04 -21.71
N SER A 182 -27.34 5.94 -21.51
CA SER A 182 -28.59 5.67 -22.23
C SER A 182 -29.79 6.51 -21.76
N LYS A 183 -29.74 7.10 -20.56
CA LYS A 183 -30.90 7.80 -19.97
C LYS A 183 -30.62 9.24 -19.53
N PHE A 184 -29.39 9.75 -19.74
CA PHE A 184 -28.98 11.12 -19.43
C PHE A 184 -29.34 11.59 -18.01
N TYR A 185 -29.37 10.69 -17.01
CA TYR A 185 -29.54 11.03 -15.60
C TYR A 185 -28.52 10.31 -14.71
N ARG A 186 -28.22 10.93 -13.56
CA ARG A 186 -27.39 10.34 -12.50
C ARG A 186 -28.26 9.67 -11.46
N TYR A 187 -27.79 8.54 -10.93
CA TYR A 187 -28.46 7.80 -9.89
C TYR A 187 -27.46 7.30 -8.87
N TYR A 188 -27.97 7.03 -7.68
CA TYR A 188 -27.11 6.57 -6.60
C TYR A 188 -26.96 5.06 -6.60
N VAL A 189 -25.73 4.60 -6.36
CA VAL A 189 -25.36 3.20 -6.24
C VAL A 189 -24.55 2.94 -4.97
N THR A 190 -24.55 1.71 -4.50
CA THR A 190 -23.69 1.27 -3.37
C THR A 190 -22.29 0.88 -3.83
N LYS A 191 -22.14 0.54 -5.12
CA LYS A 191 -20.88 0.22 -5.78
C LYS A 191 -21.01 0.61 -7.26
N CYS A 192 -19.92 1.11 -7.84
CA CYS A 192 -19.91 1.42 -9.26
C CYS A 192 -20.20 0.16 -10.10
N PRO A 193 -21.11 0.26 -11.08
CA PRO A 193 -21.42 -0.84 -11.98
C PRO A 193 -20.25 -1.04 -12.96
N ASN A 194 -20.05 -2.28 -13.41
CA ASN A 194 -19.11 -2.58 -14.49
C ASN A 194 -19.81 -2.49 -15.86
N ILE A 195 -20.35 -1.30 -16.18
CA ILE A 195 -21.18 -1.06 -17.36
C ILE A 195 -20.90 0.36 -17.89
N CYS A 196 -20.56 0.44 -19.19
CA CYS A 196 -20.79 1.60 -20.04
C CYS A 196 -22.17 1.44 -20.74
#